data_AF-A0A5Q0M4F6-F1
#
_entry.id   AF-A0A5Q0M4F6-F1
#
_cell.length_a   1.000
_cell.length_b   1.000
_cell.length_c   1.000
_cell.angle_alpha   90.00
_cell.angle_beta   90.00
_cell.angle_gamma   90.00
#
_symmetry.space_group_name_H-M   'P 1'
#
loop_
_entity.id
_entity.type
_entity.pdbx_description
1 polymer ?
#
loop_
_entity_poly.entity_id
_entity_poly.type
_entity_poly.pdbx_seq_one_letter_code
_entity_poly.pdbx_strand_id
1 'polypeptide(L)'
;MANGLRCYDQYGRVTLDTGDRITRYVTRYGFSLSHTQQATVTVDGWADDGTWGYYCTNLTYQIERSGGWFRLTGMQNGSYGELVIFRY
;
A
#
# COMPACT_ATOMS: atom_id res chain seq x y z
N MET A 1 -10.76 -5.46 -14.69
CA MET A 1 -10.54 -4.97 -16.07
C MET A 1 -9.64 -3.75 -15.99
N ALA A 2 -8.36 -3.87 -16.37
CA ALA A 2 -7.44 -2.75 -16.42
C ALA A 2 -7.53 -2.13 -17.81
N ASN A 3 -8.10 -0.93 -17.90
CA ASN A 3 -8.11 -0.15 -19.13
C ASN A 3 -6.78 0.61 -19.20
N GLY A 4 -5.76 0.00 -19.81
CA GLY A 4 -4.50 0.68 -20.10
C GLY A 4 -4.74 1.90 -20.99
N LEU A 5 -4.12 3.03 -20.66
CA LEU A 5 -4.14 4.24 -21.48
C LEU A 5 -3.45 3.94 -22.81
N ARG A 6 -4.16 4.13 -23.93
CA ARG A 6 -3.59 3.98 -25.27
C ARG A 6 -2.96 5.31 -25.68
N CYS A 7 -1.64 5.38 -25.66
CA CYS A 7 -0.90 6.54 -26.15
C CYS A 7 -0.51 6.30 -27.61
N TYR A 8 -0.72 7.32 -28.44
CA TYR A 8 -0.31 7.30 -29.85
C TYR A 8 0.97 8.12 -29.96
N ASP A 9 1.99 7.59 -30.63
CA ASP A 9 3.17 8.37 -30.99
C ASP A 9 2.85 9.35 -32.13
N GLN A 10 3.80 10.23 -32.47
CA GLN A 10 3.65 11.20 -33.55
C GLN A 10 3.46 10.58 -34.95
N TYR A 11 3.63 9.25 -35.07
CA TYR A 11 3.45 8.48 -36.30
C TYR A 11 2.17 7.62 -36.27
N GLY A 12 1.30 7.82 -35.28
CA GLY A 12 0.03 7.12 -35.14
C GLY A 12 0.17 5.65 -34.70
N ARG A 13 1.35 5.23 -34.24
CA ARG A 13 1.54 3.89 -33.68
C ARG A 13 1.07 3.87 -32.23
N VAL A 14 0.30 2.83 -31.89
CA VAL A 14 -0.10 2.56 -30.51
C VAL A 14 1.15 2.13 -29.75
N THR A 15 1.57 2.94 -28.79
CA THR A 15 2.63 2.59 -27.86
C THR A 15 1.99 2.32 -26.51
N LEU A 16 2.31 1.17 -25.92
CA LEU A 16 1.96 0.90 -24.53
C LEU A 16 2.89 1.75 -23.66
N ASP A 17 2.34 2.73 -22.96
CA ASP A 17 3.10 3.42 -21.93
C ASP A 17 3.33 2.44 -20.76
N THR A 18 4.47 1.77 -20.81
CA THR A 18 4.91 0.86 -19.75
C THR A 18 5.50 1.61 -18.55
N GLY A 19 5.73 2.93 -18.68
CA GLY A 19 6.10 3.82 -17.58
C GLY A 19 4.91 4.15 -16.69
N ASP A 20 3.69 4.06 -17.23
CA ASP A 20 2.42 4.31 -16.52
C ASP A 20 2.00 3.13 -15.61
N ARG A 21 2.95 2.40 -15.04
CA ARG A 21 2.73 1.72 -13.75
C ARG A 21 2.73 2.79 -12.65
N ILE A 22 1.81 3.76 -12.76
CA ILE A 22 1.63 4.82 -11.75
C ILE A 22 1.17 4.11 -10.50
N THR A 23 2.14 3.84 -9.63
CA THR A 23 1.89 3.48 -8.25
C THR A 23 1.12 4.66 -7.64
N ARG A 24 -0.21 4.55 -7.58
CA ARG A 24 -1.06 5.58 -7.00
C ARG A 24 -0.92 5.46 -5.49
N TYR A 25 -0.29 6.45 -4.89
CA TYR A 25 -0.29 6.60 -3.44
C TYR A 25 -1.74 6.70 -2.96
N VAL A 26 -2.12 5.83 -2.02
CA VAL A 26 -3.46 5.81 -1.46
C VAL A 26 -3.48 6.57 -0.15
N THR A 27 -2.64 6.19 0.81
CA THR A 27 -2.68 6.76 2.16
C THR A 27 -1.44 6.41 3.00
N ARG A 28 -1.27 7.12 4.12
CA ARG A 28 -0.25 6.91 5.16
C ARG A 28 -0.90 6.97 6.53
N TYR A 29 -0.56 6.01 7.38
CA TYR A 29 -0.97 5.98 8.78
C TYR A 29 0.27 5.98 9.68
N GLY A 30 0.40 7.02 10.51
CA GLY A 30 1.39 7.06 11.59
C GLY A 30 0.85 6.38 12.84
N PHE A 31 1.68 5.62 13.52
CA PHE A 31 1.31 4.92 14.76
C PHE A 31 2.48 4.79 15.72
N SER A 32 2.15 4.65 17.00
CA SER A 32 3.07 4.25 18.05
C SER A 32 2.37 3.25 18.94
N LEU A 33 2.91 2.04 19.01
CA LEU A 33 2.35 0.94 19.80
C LEU A 33 3.40 0.46 20.81
N SER A 34 2.95 0.15 22.02
CA SER A 34 3.75 -0.56 23.00
C SER A 34 3.87 -2.05 22.65
N HIS A 35 4.76 -2.77 23.34
CA HIS A 35 4.95 -4.20 23.13
C HIS A 35 3.61 -4.96 23.31
N THR A 36 3.28 -5.84 22.37
CA THR A 36 2.01 -6.59 22.22
C THR A 36 0.76 -5.76 21.95
N GLN A 37 0.83 -4.43 22.02
CA GLN A 37 -0.32 -3.59 21.71
C GLN A 37 -0.68 -3.73 20.23
N GLN A 38 -1.98 -3.86 19.97
CA GLN A 38 -2.51 -3.97 18.62
C GLN A 38 -3.25 -2.71 18.20
N ALA A 39 -3.14 -2.37 16.93
CA ALA A 39 -4.02 -1.40 16.27
C ALA A 39 -4.50 -1.98 14.95
N THR A 40 -5.75 -1.69 14.60
CA THR A 40 -6.33 -2.06 13.32
C THR A 40 -6.54 -0.79 12.50
N VAL A 41 -6.09 -0.85 11.25
CA VAL A 41 -6.27 0.21 10.27
C VAL A 41 -7.15 -0.36 9.16
N THR A 42 -8.32 0.23 8.97
CA THR A 42 -9.21 -0.10 7.86
C THR A 42 -8.87 0.77 6.66
N VAL A 43 -8.74 0.15 5.49
CA VAL A 43 -8.45 0.85 4.24
C VAL A 43 -9.53 0.51 3.23
N ASP A 44 -10.34 1.51 2.91
CA ASP A 44 -11.42 1.36 1.96
C ASP A 44 -10.89 0.93 0.59
N GLY A 45 -11.42 -0.17 0.09
CA GLY A 45 -11.03 -0.74 -1.19
C GLY A 45 -9.78 -1.62 -1.15
N TRP A 46 -9.09 -1.78 -0.01
CA TRP A 46 -7.98 -2.74 0.09
C TRP A 46 -8.45 -4.15 -0.28
N ALA A 47 -7.80 -4.74 -1.28
CA ALA A 47 -8.06 -6.08 -1.74
C ALA A 47 -6.76 -6.87 -1.84
N ASP A 48 -6.80 -8.14 -1.45
CA ASP A 48 -5.67 -9.06 -1.60
C ASP A 48 -5.61 -9.65 -3.02
N ASP A 49 -5.76 -8.80 -4.05
CA ASP A 49 -5.84 -9.18 -5.47
C ASP A 49 -4.52 -8.98 -6.24
N GLY A 50 -3.45 -8.59 -5.54
CA GLY A 50 -2.14 -8.31 -6.12
C GLY A 50 -2.00 -6.95 -6.81
N THR A 51 -3.06 -6.13 -6.84
CA THR A 51 -3.01 -4.74 -7.35
C THR A 51 -2.60 -3.74 -6.28
N TRP A 52 -2.34 -4.19 -5.06
CA TRP A 52 -1.98 -3.36 -3.93
C TRP A 52 -0.62 -3.72 -3.36
N GLY A 53 0.03 -2.74 -2.74
CA GLY A 53 1.16 -3.01 -1.87
C GLY A 53 1.25 -2.02 -0.72
N TYR A 54 2.14 -2.36 0.21
CA TYR A 54 2.37 -1.58 1.41
C TYR A 54 3.84 -1.66 1.80
N TYR A 55 4.31 -0.66 2.53
CA TYR A 55 5.58 -0.72 3.24
C TYR A 55 5.41 -0.13 4.64
N CYS A 56 6.22 -0.62 5.59
CA CYS A 56 6.32 -0.04 6.92
C CYS A 56 7.71 0.52 7.14
N THR A 57 7.80 1.74 7.67
CA THR A 57 9.08 2.42 7.91
C THR A 57 9.87 1.82 9.06
N ASN A 58 9.26 0.98 9.90
CA ASN A 58 9.91 0.38 11.06
C ASN A 58 9.61 -1.12 11.14
N LEU A 59 10.67 -1.92 11.24
CA LEU A 59 10.59 -3.39 11.26
C LEU A 59 10.29 -3.97 12.64
N THR A 60 10.16 -3.14 13.68
CA THR A 60 9.76 -3.58 15.04
C THR A 60 8.25 -3.83 15.18
N TYR A 61 7.54 -3.94 14.05
CA TYR A 61 6.12 -4.22 14.01
C TYR A 61 5.84 -5.49 13.23
N GLN A 62 4.98 -6.33 13.79
CA GLN A 62 4.35 -7.41 13.04
C GLN A 62 3.12 -6.86 12.34
N ILE A 63 2.99 -7.15 11.04
CA ILE A 63 1.89 -6.70 10.21
C ILE A 63 1.15 -7.90 9.67
N GLU A 64 -0.13 -7.94 9.96
CA GLU A 64 -1.08 -8.88 9.39
C GLU A 64 -2.09 -8.11 8.55
N ARG A 65 -2.63 -8.77 7.52
CA ARG A 65 -3.56 -8.13 6.59
C ARG A 65 -4.59 -9.13 6.11
N SER A 66 -5.75 -8.60 5.77
CA SER A 66 -6.79 -9.28 5.03
C SER A 66 -7.61 -8.23 4.28
N GLY A 67 -8.46 -8.64 3.33
CA GLY A 67 -9.34 -7.73 2.59
C GLY A 67 -10.01 -6.69 3.49
N GLY A 68 -9.77 -5.40 3.20
CA GLY A 68 -10.26 -4.24 3.96
C GLY A 68 -9.44 -3.77 5.17
N TRP A 69 -8.44 -4.50 5.68
CA TRP A 69 -7.74 -4.08 6.91
C TRP A 69 -6.29 -4.54 7.07
N PHE A 70 -5.57 -3.80 7.91
CA PHE A 70 -4.25 -4.12 8.44
C PHE A 70 -4.29 -4.17 9.97
N ARG A 71 -3.67 -5.19 10.56
CA ARG A 71 -3.44 -5.30 11.99
C ARG A 71 -1.96 -5.14 12.26
N LEU A 72 -1.64 -4.12 13.04
CA LEU A 72 -0.30 -3.78 13.48
C LEU A 72 -0.13 -4.26 14.92
N THR A 73 0.91 -5.03 15.21
CA THR A 73 1.28 -5.44 16.57
C THR A 73 2.66 -4.92 16.92
N GLY A 74 2.78 -4.16 18.00
CA GLY A 74 4.06 -3.69 18.51
C GLY A 74 4.92 -4.84 19.01
N MET A 75 6.13 -5.00 18.47
CA MET A 75 7.09 -6.02 18.96
C MET A 75 8.04 -5.46 20.01
N GLN A 76 8.07 -4.14 20.23
CA GLN A 76 8.88 -3.45 21.24
C GLN A 76 8.13 -2.23 21.79
N ASN A 77 8.57 -1.70 22.92
CA ASN A 77 7.93 -0.53 23.54
C ASN A 77 8.29 0.77 22.82
N GLY A 78 7.27 1.59 22.50
CA GLY A 78 7.43 3.02 22.25
C GLY A 78 8.14 3.40 20.96
N SER A 79 8.11 2.53 19.95
CA SER A 79 8.58 2.89 18.62
C SER A 79 7.55 3.77 17.90
N TYR A 80 7.99 4.63 16.98
CA TYR A 80 7.12 5.24 15.98
C TYR A 80 7.28 4.49 14.67
N GLY A 81 6.19 4.33 13.93
CA GLY A 81 6.17 3.70 12.61
C GLY A 81 5.13 4.35 11.70
N GLU A 82 5.34 4.20 10.41
CA GLU A 82 4.38 4.61 9.38
C GLU A 82 4.07 3.41 8.49
N LEU A 83 2.79 3.23 8.18
CA LEU A 83 2.30 2.29 7.19
C LEU A 83 1.88 3.11 5.97
N VAL A 84 2.51 2.83 4.85
CA VAL A 84 2.21 3.49 3.57
C VAL A 84 1.63 2.46 2.62
N ILE A 85 0.52 2.83 1.99
CA ILE A 85 -0.27 1.94 1.13
C ILE A 85 -0.41 2.58 -0.25
N PHE A 86 -0.21 1.77 -1.26
CA PHE A 86 -0.26 2.18 -2.66
C PHE A 86 -0.95 1.12 -3.52
N ARG A 87 -1.43 1.57 -4.66
CA ARG A 87 -2.11 0.74 -5.66
C ARG A 87 -1.37 0.81 -6.99
N TYR A 88 -1.25 -0.33 -7.66
CA TYR A 88 -0.63 -0.51 -8.97
C TYR A 88 -1.66 -0.60 -10.09
#